data_AF-A0A3R6YIX7-F1
#
_entry.id   AF-A0A3R6YIX7-F1
#
_cell.length_a   1.000
_cell.length_b   1.000
_cell.length_c   1.000
_cell.angle_alpha   90.00
_cell.angle_beta   90.00
_cell.angle_gamma   90.00
#
_symmetry.space_group_name_H-M   'P 1'
#
loop_
_entity.id
_entity.type
_entity.pdbx_description
1 polymer ?
#
loop_
_entity_poly.entity_id
_entity_poly.type
_entity_poly.pdbx_seq_one_letter_code
_entity_poly.pdbx_strand_id
1 'polypeptide(L)'
;MMVNDLTKLAKDFSILNHKSIKSVKTKDKILLPDDNGQVDLSNLAPTDNHDDDSNISGGGTIPDSGMNTDPGKSLSGVEQLWIGPASIASPTDVTLSKAISDVGDGIQLAVQIIKTPITNGQLEATVTLPAVASVDAKPQDGKYVCSVPIPISILAKNLAVGKTINVALDGIGEALSTTKVSQSPVISIYVKDNKTLTITNHQGYALDKTTSGNMGAFYDGQITSVNSYTKVQPVPQLPNGTILFSGAAKSGEIKLAGVNDSFNNVGDGIAIYFNSKTLYVDNNHKYHTLIEDIFTFSNPLLIAKADLLADKQLELKMKAHEISTGLACHVWSDDSSNKTIDFGVGNTIIAPIQKEANIKITNSSFIFSNVNLMTSLANGTDLFTDFALEIDKVTTYTN
;
A
#
# COMPACT_ATOMS: atom_id res chain seq x y z
N MET A 1 -9.38 25.28 -1.48
CA MET A 1 -8.82 24.50 -0.35
C MET A 1 -9.98 23.73 0.27
N MET A 2 -10.16 22.46 -0.11
CA MET A 2 -11.20 21.62 0.48
C MET A 2 -10.74 21.21 1.87
N VAL A 3 -11.48 21.65 2.88
CA VAL A 3 -11.29 21.21 4.26
C VAL A 3 -11.82 19.78 4.34
N ASN A 4 -10.97 18.84 4.73
CA ASN A 4 -11.36 17.46 5.01
C ASN A 4 -12.50 17.46 6.05
N ASP A 5 -13.59 16.74 5.78
CA ASP A 5 -14.79 16.72 6.63
C ASP A 5 -14.47 16.30 8.08
N LEU A 6 -13.42 15.52 8.31
CA LEU A 6 -12.90 15.19 9.64
C LEU A 6 -12.37 16.41 10.41
N THR A 7 -11.69 17.32 9.71
CA THR A 7 -11.14 18.55 10.32
C THR A 7 -12.25 19.56 10.62
N LYS A 8 -13.33 19.55 9.83
CA LYS A 8 -14.53 20.35 10.08
C LYS A 8 -15.31 19.80 11.28
N LEU A 9 -15.48 18.48 11.37
CA LEU A 9 -16.11 17.81 12.51
C LEU A 9 -15.36 18.08 13.82
N ALA A 10 -14.02 18.02 13.81
CA ALA A 10 -13.19 18.31 14.99
C ALA A 10 -13.24 19.79 15.41
N LYS A 11 -13.32 20.72 14.45
CA LYS A 11 -13.45 22.16 14.73
C LYS A 11 -14.81 22.49 15.34
N ASP A 12 -15.88 21.92 14.79
CA ASP A 12 -17.24 22.08 15.30
C ASP A 12 -17.38 21.43 16.70
N PHE A 13 -16.63 20.36 16.98
CA PHE A 13 -16.54 19.71 18.30
C PHE A 13 -15.94 20.60 19.40
N SER A 14 -14.98 21.48 19.07
CA SER A 14 -14.40 22.40 20.08
C SER A 14 -15.27 23.63 20.36
N ILE A 15 -16.19 23.94 19.44
CA ILE A 15 -17.05 25.14 19.50
C ILE A 15 -18.37 24.84 20.24
N LEU A 16 -18.87 23.60 20.19
CA LEU A 16 -20.01 23.18 21.01
C LEU A 16 -19.53 22.81 22.43
N ASN A 17 -19.68 23.78 23.33
CA ASN A 17 -19.75 23.63 24.79
C ASN A 17 -19.94 22.18 25.27
N HIS A 18 -19.07 21.75 26.18
CA HIS A 18 -19.01 20.46 26.90
C HIS A 18 -20.29 20.09 27.70
N LYS A 19 -21.48 20.24 27.13
CA LYS A 19 -22.75 19.93 27.75
C LYS A 19 -23.67 19.27 26.73
N SER A 20 -23.88 17.98 26.96
CA SER A 20 -25.06 17.20 26.55
C SER A 20 -24.97 16.42 25.23
N ILE A 21 -23.88 15.69 24.97
CA ILE A 21 -24.00 14.50 24.12
C ILE A 21 -24.72 13.44 24.96
N LYS A 22 -25.99 13.15 24.64
CA LYS A 22 -26.78 12.11 25.35
C LYS A 22 -26.54 10.71 24.78
N SER A 23 -26.15 10.64 23.51
CA SER A 23 -25.84 9.41 22.79
C SER A 23 -25.22 9.72 21.44
N VAL A 24 -24.32 8.89 20.95
CA VAL A 24 -23.82 8.88 19.57
C VAL A 24 -24.41 7.66 18.87
N LYS A 25 -25.09 7.86 17.74
CA LYS A 25 -25.72 6.77 16.98
C LYS A 25 -24.90 6.47 15.72
N THR A 26 -24.49 5.22 15.57
CA THR A 26 -23.96 4.66 14.31
C THR A 26 -25.05 3.87 13.59
N LYS A 27 -24.76 3.30 12.41
CA LYS A 27 -25.72 2.49 11.63
C LYS A 27 -26.32 1.35 12.48
N ASP A 28 -25.51 0.75 13.36
CA ASP A 28 -25.85 -0.51 14.03
C ASP A 28 -25.88 -0.40 15.56
N LYS A 29 -25.43 0.72 16.16
CA LYS A 29 -25.32 0.87 17.62
C LYS A 29 -25.63 2.29 18.09
N ILE A 30 -26.08 2.39 19.34
CA ILE A 30 -26.17 3.65 20.09
C ILE A 30 -25.12 3.55 21.20
N LEU A 31 -24.12 4.43 21.16
CA LEU A 31 -23.07 4.56 22.16
C LEU A 31 -23.47 5.65 23.16
N LEU A 32 -23.43 5.33 24.44
CA LEU A 32 -23.69 6.29 25.51
C LEU A 32 -22.35 6.81 26.05
N PRO A 33 -22.26 8.11 26.39
CA PRO A 33 -21.08 8.63 27.07
C PRO A 33 -20.95 8.03 28.47
N ASP A 34 -19.72 7.95 28.95
CA ASP A 34 -19.40 7.60 30.33
C ASP A 34 -19.72 8.75 31.31
N ASP A 35 -19.43 8.53 32.60
CA ASP A 35 -19.67 9.48 33.68
C ASP A 35 -18.90 10.81 33.52
N ASN A 36 -17.88 10.85 32.65
CA ASN A 36 -17.10 12.04 32.31
C ASN A 36 -17.53 12.69 30.98
N GLY A 37 -18.58 12.17 30.33
CA GLY A 37 -19.07 12.65 29.05
C GLY A 37 -18.24 12.20 27.84
N GLN A 38 -17.37 11.21 28.00
CA GLN A 38 -16.55 10.65 26.92
C GLN A 38 -17.23 9.42 26.31
N VAL A 39 -17.18 9.32 24.98
CA VAL A 39 -17.72 8.16 24.26
C VAL A 39 -16.55 7.31 23.80
N ASP A 40 -16.48 6.06 24.26
CA ASP A 40 -15.47 5.11 23.84
C ASP A 40 -15.76 4.59 22.42
N LEU A 41 -14.90 4.99 21.48
CA LEU A 41 -14.94 4.58 20.08
C LEU A 41 -13.99 3.40 19.79
N SER A 42 -13.25 2.88 20.78
CA SER A 42 -12.26 1.81 20.57
C SER A 42 -12.88 0.47 20.17
N ASN A 43 -14.15 0.25 20.51
CA ASN A 43 -14.95 -0.90 20.12
C ASN A 43 -15.71 -0.70 18.79
N LEU A 44 -15.59 0.47 18.15
CA LEU A 44 -15.83 0.59 16.73
C LEU A 44 -14.59 0.05 16.04
N ALA A 45 -14.46 -1.28 16.02
CA ALA A 45 -13.64 -1.89 15.00
C ALA A 45 -14.02 -1.24 13.66
N PRO A 46 -13.07 -0.90 12.78
CA PRO A 46 -13.42 -0.73 11.39
C PRO A 46 -13.97 -2.10 10.98
N THR A 47 -15.28 -2.27 11.05
CA THR A 47 -15.97 -3.24 10.22
C THR A 47 -15.86 -2.69 8.81
N ASP A 48 -14.64 -2.67 8.30
CA ASP A 48 -14.39 -2.76 6.88
C ASP A 48 -14.45 -4.25 6.49
N ASN A 49 -15.48 -4.93 7.01
CA ASN A 49 -16.22 -5.83 6.17
C ASN A 49 -17.02 -4.92 5.24
N HIS A 50 -16.39 -4.51 4.14
CA HIS A 50 -17.12 -4.33 2.89
C HIS A 50 -17.63 -5.71 2.38
N ASP A 51 -18.24 -6.50 3.27
CA ASP A 51 -19.32 -7.39 2.92
C ASP A 51 -20.55 -6.48 2.99
N ASP A 52 -20.86 -5.85 1.85
CA ASP A 52 -22.03 -5.00 1.69
C ASP A 52 -23.29 -5.91 1.72
N ASP A 53 -23.60 -6.43 2.91
CA ASP A 53 -24.83 -7.12 3.23
C ASP A 53 -25.94 -6.08 3.31
N SER A 54 -26.57 -5.77 2.17
CA SER A 54 -27.90 -5.18 2.15
C SER A 54 -28.87 -6.08 1.41
N ASN A 55 -29.51 -6.96 2.18
CA ASN A 55 -30.78 -7.54 1.80
C ASN A 55 -31.88 -6.47 2.04
N ILE A 56 -32.62 -6.06 0.99
CA ILE A 56 -34.10 -5.97 0.94
C ILE A 56 -34.61 -4.98 -0.14
N SER A 57 -35.43 -5.58 -1.01
CA SER A 57 -36.59 -5.08 -1.76
C SER A 57 -36.49 -3.88 -2.72
N GLY A 58 -36.87 -4.16 -3.96
CA GLY A 58 -37.63 -3.22 -4.79
C GLY A 58 -36.98 -2.85 -6.11
N GLY A 59 -37.29 -3.61 -7.16
CA GLY A 59 -37.34 -3.10 -8.54
C GLY A 59 -36.08 -2.41 -9.08
N GLY A 60 -35.04 -3.19 -9.37
CA GLY A 60 -33.88 -2.74 -10.12
C GLY A 60 -32.79 -3.80 -10.01
N THR A 61 -32.63 -4.64 -11.04
CA THR A 61 -31.61 -5.70 -11.05
C THR A 61 -30.22 -5.09 -11.24
N ILE A 62 -29.62 -4.60 -10.17
CA ILE A 62 -28.17 -4.63 -10.04
C ILE A 62 -27.88 -6.03 -9.49
N PRO A 63 -27.20 -6.93 -10.21
CA PRO A 63 -26.71 -8.14 -9.58
C PRO A 63 -25.85 -7.71 -8.40
N ASP A 64 -25.97 -8.40 -7.28
CA ASP A 64 -25.03 -8.43 -6.16
C ASP A 64 -23.65 -8.85 -6.68
N SER A 65 -23.05 -7.93 -7.43
CA SER A 65 -21.95 -8.23 -8.30
C SER A 65 -20.77 -8.33 -7.38
N GLY A 66 -20.27 -9.54 -7.20
CA GLY A 66 -18.90 -9.78 -6.72
C GLY A 66 -17.83 -9.16 -7.63
N MET A 67 -18.11 -8.04 -8.30
CA MET A 67 -17.17 -7.05 -8.77
C MET A 67 -16.41 -6.56 -7.55
N ASN A 68 -15.18 -7.04 -7.42
CA ASN A 68 -14.19 -6.33 -6.65
C ASN A 68 -14.09 -4.91 -7.26
N THR A 69 -14.60 -3.91 -6.54
CA THR A 69 -14.51 -2.49 -6.90
C THR A 69 -13.07 -1.97 -6.87
N ASP A 70 -12.10 -2.81 -6.50
CA ASP A 70 -10.67 -2.51 -6.62
C ASP A 70 -9.88 -3.68 -7.25
N PRO A 71 -9.79 -3.76 -8.60
CA PRO A 71 -8.93 -4.73 -9.27
C PRO A 71 -7.42 -4.43 -9.11
N GLY A 72 -7.01 -3.42 -8.35
CA GLY A 72 -5.68 -2.82 -8.47
C GLY A 72 -4.74 -2.93 -7.28
N LYS A 73 -5.20 -3.18 -6.05
CA LYS A 73 -4.34 -2.89 -4.88
C LYS A 73 -3.99 -4.00 -3.89
N SER A 74 -4.53 -5.23 -3.98
CA SER A 74 -4.05 -6.35 -3.14
C SER A 74 -4.45 -7.74 -3.68
N LEU A 75 -4.15 -8.03 -4.94
CA LEU A 75 -4.27 -9.39 -5.48
C LEU A 75 -2.88 -10.04 -5.54
N SER A 76 -2.78 -11.28 -5.06
CA SER A 76 -1.59 -12.12 -5.20
C SER A 76 -1.95 -13.47 -5.79
N GLY A 77 -0.94 -14.22 -6.25
CA GLY A 77 -1.14 -15.57 -6.76
C GLY A 77 -2.02 -15.63 -8.02
N VAL A 78 -1.92 -14.64 -8.91
CA VAL A 78 -2.65 -14.66 -10.18
C VAL A 78 -2.09 -15.76 -11.07
N GLU A 79 -2.94 -16.69 -11.48
CA GLU A 79 -2.55 -17.82 -12.33
C GLU A 79 -3.51 -17.92 -13.52
N GLN A 80 -2.95 -18.11 -14.71
CA GLN A 80 -3.74 -18.24 -15.93
C GLN A 80 -4.44 -19.60 -15.99
N LEU A 81 -5.77 -19.58 -16.03
CA LEU A 81 -6.61 -20.77 -16.13
C LEU A 81 -6.98 -21.11 -17.56
N TRP A 82 -7.10 -20.09 -18.41
CA TRP A 82 -7.41 -20.21 -19.83
C TRP A 82 -7.01 -18.96 -20.62
N ILE A 83 -6.70 -19.16 -21.90
CA ILE A 83 -6.39 -18.11 -22.86
C ILE A 83 -7.07 -18.38 -24.21
N GLY A 84 -7.53 -17.32 -24.85
CA GLY A 84 -8.09 -17.34 -26.20
C GLY A 84 -9.21 -16.29 -26.32
N PRO A 85 -9.57 -15.86 -27.52
CA PRO A 85 -10.80 -15.12 -27.68
C PRO A 85 -11.98 -16.09 -27.60
N ALA A 86 -12.93 -15.83 -26.71
CA ALA A 86 -14.25 -16.45 -26.79
C ALA A 86 -14.96 -15.99 -28.07
N SER A 87 -15.74 -16.87 -28.70
CA SER A 87 -16.54 -16.51 -29.86
C SER A 87 -17.56 -15.43 -29.50
N ILE A 88 -17.67 -14.40 -30.35
CA ILE A 88 -18.72 -13.38 -30.24
C ILE A 88 -20.03 -13.82 -30.92
N ALA A 89 -19.97 -14.82 -31.82
CA ALA A 89 -21.10 -15.25 -32.62
C ALA A 89 -21.88 -16.43 -32.03
N SER A 90 -21.25 -17.19 -31.12
CA SER A 90 -21.80 -18.42 -30.57
C SER A 90 -21.28 -18.68 -29.16
N PRO A 91 -22.03 -19.44 -28.33
CA PRO A 91 -21.54 -19.87 -27.03
C PRO A 91 -20.20 -20.60 -27.15
N THR A 92 -19.25 -20.26 -26.27
CA THR A 92 -17.92 -20.88 -26.21
C THR A 92 -17.76 -21.63 -24.90
N ASP A 93 -17.47 -22.93 -24.99
CA ASP A 93 -17.08 -23.73 -23.84
C ASP A 93 -15.58 -23.58 -23.58
N VAL A 94 -15.25 -23.04 -22.42
CA VAL A 94 -13.90 -22.78 -21.94
C VAL A 94 -13.58 -23.74 -20.81
N THR A 95 -12.65 -24.68 -21.03
CA THR A 95 -12.19 -25.61 -19.99
C THR A 95 -11.00 -25.01 -19.25
N LEU A 96 -11.15 -24.81 -17.94
CA LEU A 96 -10.13 -24.24 -17.07
C LEU A 96 -9.08 -25.28 -16.69
N SER A 97 -7.82 -24.85 -16.50
CA SER A 97 -6.73 -25.72 -16.03
C SER A 97 -6.97 -26.29 -14.61
N LYS A 98 -7.82 -25.64 -13.82
CA LYS A 98 -8.19 -26.03 -12.45
C LYS A 98 -9.70 -26.15 -12.27
N ALA A 99 -10.10 -26.91 -11.24
CA ALA A 99 -11.51 -26.93 -10.85
C ALA A 99 -11.93 -25.57 -10.29
N ILE A 100 -13.21 -25.25 -10.42
CA ILE A 100 -13.78 -24.00 -9.91
C ILE A 100 -13.69 -23.92 -8.38
N SER A 101 -13.68 -25.08 -7.70
CA SER A 101 -13.40 -25.16 -6.25
C SER A 101 -11.98 -24.70 -5.86
N ASP A 102 -11.06 -24.64 -6.82
CA ASP A 102 -9.62 -24.48 -6.57
C ASP A 102 -9.07 -23.15 -7.12
N VAL A 103 -9.95 -22.20 -7.46
CA VAL A 103 -9.57 -20.89 -8.03
C VAL A 103 -9.19 -19.83 -6.98
N GLY A 104 -8.99 -20.24 -5.73
CA GLY A 104 -8.72 -19.33 -4.62
C GLY A 104 -9.95 -18.49 -4.28
N ASP A 105 -9.79 -17.16 -4.29
CA ASP A 105 -10.87 -16.22 -3.95
C ASP A 105 -11.80 -15.91 -5.14
N GLY A 106 -11.41 -16.28 -6.36
CA GLY A 106 -12.24 -16.08 -7.54
C GLY A 106 -11.47 -16.10 -8.86
N ILE A 107 -12.12 -15.61 -9.91
CA ILE A 107 -11.53 -15.46 -11.24
C ILE A 107 -11.54 -14.02 -11.74
N GLN A 108 -10.54 -13.66 -12.54
CA GLN A 108 -10.46 -12.43 -13.32
C GLN A 108 -10.58 -12.72 -14.81
N LEU A 109 -11.40 -11.93 -15.50
CA LEU A 109 -11.64 -12.03 -16.92
C LEU A 109 -11.05 -10.81 -17.61
N ALA A 110 -10.12 -11.03 -18.53
CA ALA A 110 -9.69 -9.98 -19.44
C ALA A 110 -10.72 -9.85 -20.56
N VAL A 111 -11.13 -8.61 -20.87
CA VAL A 111 -12.19 -8.33 -21.84
C VAL A 111 -11.71 -7.27 -22.84
N GLN A 112 -12.01 -7.51 -24.11
CA GLN A 112 -11.95 -6.50 -25.17
C GLN A 112 -13.34 -6.34 -25.81
N ILE A 113 -13.54 -5.25 -26.52
CA ILE A 113 -14.78 -4.99 -27.26
C ILE A 113 -14.53 -5.20 -28.74
N ILE A 114 -15.40 -5.96 -29.41
CA ILE A 114 -15.46 -6.03 -30.86
C ILE A 114 -16.57 -5.10 -31.33
N LYS A 115 -16.19 -4.03 -32.03
CA LYS A 115 -17.08 -3.05 -32.62
C LYS A 115 -17.39 -3.45 -34.06
N THR A 116 -18.67 -3.42 -34.44
CA THR A 116 -19.11 -3.48 -35.84
C THR A 116 -19.73 -2.13 -36.21
N PRO A 117 -18.99 -1.24 -36.89
CA PRO A 117 -19.51 0.08 -37.25
C PRO A 117 -20.65 -0.02 -38.29
N ILE A 118 -21.53 0.98 -38.28
CA ILE A 118 -22.60 1.13 -39.26
C ILE A 118 -22.48 2.49 -39.93
N THR A 119 -22.40 2.51 -41.25
CA THR A 119 -22.41 3.73 -42.06
C THR A 119 -23.46 3.61 -43.16
N ASN A 120 -24.39 4.55 -43.24
CA ASN A 120 -25.50 4.55 -44.19
C ASN A 120 -26.28 3.22 -44.23
N GLY A 121 -26.47 2.59 -43.06
CA GLY A 121 -27.18 1.32 -42.90
C GLY A 121 -26.41 0.08 -43.34
N GLN A 122 -25.13 0.21 -43.73
CA GLN A 122 -24.26 -0.92 -44.06
C GLN A 122 -23.34 -1.24 -42.88
N LEU A 123 -23.15 -2.54 -42.62
CA LEU A 123 -22.17 -3.02 -41.64
C LEU A 123 -20.77 -2.90 -42.24
N GLU A 124 -19.85 -2.33 -41.48
CA GLU A 124 -18.45 -2.20 -41.84
C GLU A 124 -17.60 -3.33 -41.22
N ALA A 125 -16.32 -3.37 -41.59
CA ALA A 125 -15.37 -4.28 -40.99
C ALA A 125 -15.27 -4.08 -39.46
N THR A 126 -15.20 -5.19 -38.72
CA THR A 126 -15.10 -5.17 -37.28
C THR A 126 -13.77 -4.59 -36.80
N VAL A 127 -13.79 -3.83 -35.70
CA VAL A 127 -12.62 -3.23 -35.07
C VAL A 127 -12.56 -3.67 -33.62
N THR A 128 -11.35 -3.96 -33.11
CA THR A 128 -11.16 -4.24 -31.67
C THR A 128 -10.91 -2.95 -30.93
N LEU A 129 -11.61 -2.75 -29.81
CA LEU A 129 -11.41 -1.64 -28.89
C LEU A 129 -11.03 -2.18 -27.49
N PRO A 130 -10.11 -1.51 -26.79
CA PRO A 130 -9.90 -1.77 -25.38
C PRO A 130 -11.14 -1.33 -24.57
N ALA A 131 -11.54 -2.16 -23.61
CA ALA A 131 -12.49 -1.79 -22.57
C ALA A 131 -11.74 -1.08 -21.43
N VAL A 132 -12.27 0.04 -20.95
CA VAL A 132 -11.71 0.75 -19.78
C VAL A 132 -12.79 1.07 -18.77
N ALA A 133 -12.45 0.84 -17.49
CA ALA A 133 -13.27 1.27 -16.38
C ALA A 133 -13.02 2.76 -16.10
N SER A 134 -14.09 3.55 -16.00
CA SER A 134 -14.00 4.96 -15.61
C SER A 134 -15.21 5.36 -14.79
N VAL A 135 -14.95 6.02 -13.65
CA VAL A 135 -16.00 6.68 -12.84
C VAL A 135 -16.35 8.06 -13.42
N ASP A 136 -15.43 8.68 -14.14
CA ASP A 136 -15.67 9.91 -14.86
C ASP A 136 -16.36 9.53 -16.17
N ALA A 137 -17.64 9.89 -16.30
CA ALA A 137 -18.47 9.67 -17.49
C ALA A 137 -18.02 10.52 -18.69
N LYS A 138 -16.73 10.47 -19.03
CA LYS A 138 -16.09 11.21 -20.11
C LYS A 138 -15.63 10.25 -21.21
N PRO A 139 -15.97 10.53 -22.48
CA PRO A 139 -15.53 9.71 -23.61
C PRO A 139 -14.00 9.66 -23.68
N GLN A 140 -13.44 8.51 -24.03
CA GLN A 140 -12.01 8.35 -24.30
C GLN A 140 -11.85 7.86 -25.74
N ASP A 141 -11.05 8.59 -26.51
CA ASP A 141 -10.85 8.29 -27.93
C ASP A 141 -10.26 6.88 -28.13
N GLY A 142 -10.82 6.14 -29.09
CA GLY A 142 -10.42 4.77 -29.40
C GLY A 142 -10.69 3.73 -28.29
N LYS A 143 -11.57 4.01 -27.31
CA LYS A 143 -11.87 3.09 -26.20
C LYS A 143 -13.36 2.95 -25.94
N TYR A 144 -13.75 1.81 -25.38
CA TYR A 144 -15.08 1.62 -24.82
C TYR A 144 -15.06 1.87 -23.31
N VAL A 145 -15.71 2.94 -22.86
CA VAL A 145 -15.75 3.34 -21.45
C VAL A 145 -16.94 2.71 -20.75
N CYS A 146 -16.68 1.89 -19.74
CA CYS A 146 -17.66 1.23 -18.90
C CYS A 146 -17.45 1.52 -17.41
N SER A 147 -18.48 1.24 -16.62
CA SER A 147 -18.52 1.36 -15.16
C SER A 147 -18.01 0.09 -14.48
N VAL A 148 -18.10 -1.06 -15.17
CA VAL A 148 -17.56 -2.32 -14.68
C VAL A 148 -16.04 -2.24 -14.61
N PRO A 149 -15.41 -2.63 -13.48
CA PRO A 149 -13.96 -2.71 -13.38
C PRO A 149 -13.37 -3.69 -14.41
N ILE A 150 -12.27 -3.29 -15.04
CA ILE A 150 -11.52 -4.11 -16.01
C ILE A 150 -10.10 -4.34 -15.44
N PRO A 151 -9.62 -5.60 -15.30
CA PRO A 151 -10.30 -6.85 -15.64
C PRO A 151 -11.49 -7.15 -14.70
N ILE A 152 -12.46 -7.90 -15.23
CA ILE A 152 -13.71 -8.22 -14.50
C ILE A 152 -13.42 -9.29 -13.47
N SER A 153 -13.66 -8.99 -12.20
CA SER A 153 -13.46 -9.96 -11.11
C SER A 153 -14.78 -10.61 -10.70
N ILE A 154 -14.77 -11.93 -10.50
CA ILE A 154 -15.90 -12.71 -10.00
C ILE A 154 -15.43 -13.51 -8.79
N LEU A 155 -16.10 -13.34 -7.65
CA LEU A 155 -15.80 -14.08 -6.42
C LEU A 155 -16.14 -15.58 -6.54
N ALA A 156 -15.36 -16.43 -5.88
CA ALA A 156 -15.57 -17.88 -5.86
C ALA A 156 -16.98 -18.27 -5.39
N LYS A 157 -17.54 -17.57 -4.40
CA LYS A 157 -18.92 -17.80 -3.90
C LYS A 157 -20.00 -17.65 -4.99
N ASN A 158 -19.71 -16.87 -6.04
CA ASN A 158 -20.62 -16.63 -7.15
C ASN A 158 -20.45 -17.64 -8.29
N LEU A 159 -19.36 -18.43 -8.28
CA LEU A 159 -19.05 -19.45 -9.29
C LEU A 159 -19.67 -20.82 -8.97
N ALA A 160 -20.87 -20.87 -8.38
CA ALA A 160 -21.49 -22.15 -8.10
C ALA A 160 -21.96 -22.84 -9.40
N VAL A 161 -21.76 -24.17 -9.47
CA VAL A 161 -22.20 -25.00 -10.60
C VAL A 161 -23.70 -24.81 -10.87
N GLY A 162 -24.05 -24.73 -12.15
CA GLY A 162 -25.41 -24.53 -12.62
C GLY A 162 -25.90 -23.08 -12.61
N LYS A 163 -25.07 -22.12 -12.15
CA LYS A 163 -25.42 -20.70 -12.18
C LYS A 163 -24.97 -20.01 -13.47
N THR A 164 -25.76 -19.05 -13.89
CA THR A 164 -25.39 -18.06 -14.92
C THR A 164 -25.10 -16.72 -14.26
N ILE A 165 -23.97 -16.12 -14.62
CA ILE A 165 -23.56 -14.78 -14.21
C ILE A 165 -23.63 -13.89 -15.44
N ASN A 166 -24.40 -12.81 -15.35
CA ASN A 166 -24.51 -11.83 -16.43
C ASN A 166 -23.69 -10.59 -16.05
N VAL A 167 -22.77 -10.19 -16.91
CA VAL A 167 -21.95 -9.01 -16.74
C VAL A 167 -22.27 -8.02 -17.85
N ALA A 168 -23.06 -6.99 -17.51
CA ALA A 168 -23.35 -5.90 -18.41
C ALA A 168 -22.18 -4.91 -18.41
N LEU A 169 -21.66 -4.57 -19.59
CA LEU A 169 -20.60 -3.57 -19.73
C LEU A 169 -21.22 -2.16 -19.78
N ASP A 170 -21.95 -1.82 -18.72
CA ASP A 170 -22.70 -0.57 -18.60
C ASP A 170 -21.78 0.64 -18.60
N GLY A 171 -22.14 1.72 -19.30
CA GLY A 171 -21.36 2.94 -19.33
C GLY A 171 -21.73 3.85 -20.50
N ILE A 172 -20.80 4.72 -20.89
CA ILE A 172 -20.98 5.66 -22.01
C ILE A 172 -20.49 5.08 -23.34
N GLY A 173 -19.79 3.94 -23.32
CA GLY A 173 -19.16 3.34 -24.50
C GLY A 173 -18.13 4.28 -25.12
N GLU A 174 -18.19 4.46 -26.44
CA GLU A 174 -17.40 5.47 -27.17
C GLU A 174 -18.07 6.86 -27.20
N ALA A 175 -19.31 6.98 -26.73
CA ALA A 175 -20.14 8.19 -26.81
C ALA A 175 -20.21 8.82 -28.21
N LEU A 176 -20.52 8.02 -29.23
CA LEU A 176 -20.63 8.50 -30.61
C LEU A 176 -21.64 9.65 -30.69
N SER A 177 -21.27 10.76 -31.33
CA SER A 177 -22.07 11.98 -31.43
C SER A 177 -23.43 11.79 -32.11
N THR A 178 -23.58 10.71 -32.90
CA THR A 178 -24.81 10.34 -33.61
C THR A 178 -25.77 9.52 -32.75
N THR A 179 -25.35 9.04 -31.58
CA THR A 179 -26.14 8.11 -30.74
C THR A 179 -27.39 8.79 -30.22
N LYS A 180 -28.55 8.16 -30.46
CA LYS A 180 -29.83 8.50 -29.82
C LYS A 180 -30.39 7.37 -28.98
N VAL A 181 -29.99 6.13 -29.28
CA VAL A 181 -30.44 4.93 -28.59
C VAL A 181 -29.22 4.05 -28.35
N SER A 182 -29.06 3.57 -27.13
CA SER A 182 -27.97 2.66 -26.78
C SER A 182 -28.46 1.52 -25.89
N GLN A 183 -27.75 0.39 -25.99
CA GLN A 183 -27.85 -0.75 -25.10
C GLN A 183 -26.44 -1.29 -24.89
N SER A 184 -26.03 -1.49 -23.65
CA SER A 184 -24.72 -2.06 -23.34
C SER A 184 -24.66 -3.55 -23.70
N PRO A 185 -23.49 -4.04 -24.17
CA PRO A 185 -23.28 -5.46 -24.36
C PRO A 185 -23.25 -6.20 -23.03
N VAL A 186 -23.69 -7.46 -23.04
CA VAL A 186 -23.71 -8.32 -21.86
C VAL A 186 -22.95 -9.60 -22.16
N ILE A 187 -22.10 -10.01 -21.22
CA ILE A 187 -21.41 -11.31 -21.26
C ILE A 187 -22.07 -12.22 -20.22
N SER A 188 -22.59 -13.35 -20.67
CA SER A 188 -23.21 -14.37 -19.82
C SER A 188 -22.25 -15.54 -19.64
N ILE A 189 -22.02 -15.93 -18.38
CA ILE A 189 -21.08 -16.99 -18.01
C ILE A 189 -21.86 -18.06 -17.25
N TYR A 190 -22.02 -19.22 -17.85
CA TYR A 190 -22.63 -20.37 -17.22
C TYR A 190 -21.57 -21.33 -16.67
N VAL A 191 -21.73 -21.73 -15.41
CA VAL A 191 -20.76 -22.57 -14.70
C VAL A 191 -21.16 -24.04 -14.77
N LYS A 192 -20.33 -24.89 -15.39
CA LYS A 192 -20.54 -26.35 -15.45
C LYS A 192 -19.79 -27.09 -14.34
N ASP A 193 -20.18 -28.33 -14.10
CA ASP A 193 -19.60 -29.23 -13.07
C ASP A 193 -18.19 -29.75 -13.43
N ASN A 194 -17.79 -29.63 -14.69
CA ASN A 194 -16.61 -30.26 -15.29
C ASN A 194 -15.45 -29.29 -15.56
N LYS A 195 -15.28 -28.26 -14.70
CA LYS A 195 -14.27 -27.18 -14.88
C LYS A 195 -14.49 -26.30 -16.12
N THR A 196 -15.66 -26.40 -16.76
CA THR A 196 -15.96 -25.63 -17.96
C THR A 196 -16.84 -24.42 -17.62
N LEU A 197 -16.52 -23.29 -18.24
CA LEU A 197 -17.40 -22.12 -18.31
C LEU A 197 -17.98 -22.04 -19.73
N THR A 198 -19.29 -21.84 -19.87
CA THR A 198 -19.88 -21.47 -21.16
C THR A 198 -20.03 -19.96 -21.21
N ILE A 199 -19.29 -19.32 -22.10
CA ILE A 199 -19.34 -17.87 -22.34
C ILE A 199 -20.28 -17.61 -23.50
N THR A 200 -21.29 -16.78 -23.29
CA THR A 200 -22.25 -16.34 -24.31
C THR A 200 -22.29 -14.82 -24.36
N ASN A 201 -22.17 -14.25 -25.56
CA ASN A 201 -22.19 -12.82 -25.76
C ASN A 201 -23.56 -12.35 -26.23
N HIS A 202 -24.03 -11.25 -25.65
CA HIS A 202 -25.22 -10.54 -26.05
C HIS A 202 -24.81 -9.18 -26.56
N GLN A 203 -25.02 -8.97 -27.86
CA GLN A 203 -24.61 -7.76 -28.56
C GLN A 203 -25.32 -6.52 -28.00
N GLY A 204 -24.54 -5.48 -27.74
CA GLY A 204 -25.01 -4.13 -27.46
C GLY A 204 -24.96 -3.26 -28.72
N TYR A 205 -25.48 -2.04 -28.63
CA TYR A 205 -25.48 -1.11 -29.74
C TYR A 205 -25.49 0.36 -29.28
N ALA A 206 -25.02 1.25 -30.14
CA ALA A 206 -25.22 2.69 -30.05
C ALA A 206 -25.61 3.20 -31.44
N LEU A 207 -26.87 3.57 -31.62
CA LEU A 207 -27.49 3.85 -32.91
C LEU A 207 -28.15 5.23 -32.94
N ASP A 208 -28.27 5.79 -34.14
CA ASP A 208 -28.95 7.07 -34.40
C ASP A 208 -30.49 7.01 -34.32
N LYS A 209 -31.08 5.80 -34.30
CA LYS A 209 -32.52 5.55 -34.14
C LYS A 209 -32.80 4.14 -33.58
N THR A 210 -34.02 3.93 -33.09
CA THR A 210 -34.46 2.73 -32.34
C THR A 210 -34.50 1.42 -33.15
N THR A 211 -34.61 1.48 -34.48
CA THR A 211 -34.66 0.29 -35.34
C THR A 211 -33.72 0.45 -36.53
N SER A 212 -32.75 -0.47 -36.64
CA SER A 212 -31.73 -0.56 -37.70
C SER A 212 -31.16 0.82 -38.07
N GLY A 213 -30.30 1.34 -37.19
CA GLY A 213 -29.66 2.64 -37.34
C GLY A 213 -29.03 2.83 -38.72
N ASN A 214 -29.09 4.04 -39.25
CA ASN A 214 -28.33 4.37 -40.46
C ASN A 214 -26.86 4.66 -40.09
N MET A 215 -26.61 5.05 -38.84
CA MET A 215 -25.28 5.33 -38.31
C MET A 215 -25.15 4.80 -36.88
N GLY A 216 -23.94 4.38 -36.51
CA GLY A 216 -23.64 3.93 -35.16
C GLY A 216 -22.67 2.75 -35.13
N ALA A 217 -22.84 1.88 -34.14
CA ALA A 217 -22.12 0.62 -34.06
C ALA A 217 -22.85 -0.42 -33.20
N PHE A 218 -22.58 -1.69 -33.49
CA PHE A 218 -22.81 -2.80 -32.58
C PHE A 218 -21.54 -3.10 -31.80
N TYR A 219 -21.70 -3.63 -30.58
CA TYR A 219 -20.61 -3.95 -29.68
C TYR A 219 -20.79 -5.34 -29.09
N ASP A 220 -19.74 -6.14 -29.11
CA ASP A 220 -19.69 -7.45 -28.48
C ASP A 220 -18.54 -7.48 -27.47
N GLY A 221 -18.83 -7.91 -26.25
CA GLY A 221 -17.79 -8.20 -25.27
C GLY A 221 -17.08 -9.49 -25.64
N GLN A 222 -15.76 -9.53 -25.62
CA GLN A 222 -14.98 -10.74 -25.88
C GLN A 222 -14.02 -10.99 -24.73
N ILE A 223 -14.22 -12.11 -24.03
CA ILE A 223 -13.26 -12.61 -23.04
C ILE A 223 -12.02 -13.11 -23.78
N THR A 224 -10.84 -12.65 -23.36
CA THR A 224 -9.54 -13.02 -23.96
C THR A 224 -8.68 -13.90 -23.05
N SER A 225 -8.96 -13.90 -21.74
CA SER A 225 -8.35 -14.82 -20.78
C SER A 225 -9.18 -14.94 -19.51
N VAL A 226 -8.96 -16.04 -18.77
CA VAL A 226 -9.47 -16.28 -17.43
C VAL A 226 -8.28 -16.59 -16.53
N ASN A 227 -8.16 -15.89 -15.40
CA ASN A 227 -7.10 -16.09 -14.40
C ASN A 227 -7.74 -16.33 -13.03
N SER A 228 -7.16 -17.14 -12.15
CA SER A 228 -7.53 -17.18 -10.73
C SER A 228 -6.86 -16.04 -9.97
N TYR A 229 -7.37 -15.71 -8.79
CA TYR A 229 -6.69 -14.80 -7.86
C TYR A 229 -6.91 -15.20 -6.41
N THR A 230 -6.01 -14.74 -5.55
CA THR A 230 -6.22 -14.71 -4.10
C THR A 230 -6.15 -13.27 -3.60
N LYS A 231 -7.06 -12.92 -2.70
CA LYS A 231 -7.04 -11.65 -1.97
C LYS A 231 -5.89 -11.72 -0.97
N VAL A 232 -5.03 -10.72 -0.99
CA VAL A 232 -4.18 -10.44 0.17
C VAL A 232 -5.00 -9.56 1.07
N GLN A 233 -5.17 -9.96 2.33
CA GLN A 233 -5.77 -9.07 3.31
C GLN A 233 -4.95 -7.79 3.38
N PRO A 234 -5.56 -6.59 3.27
CA PRO A 234 -4.84 -5.34 3.41
C PRO A 234 -4.10 -5.38 4.74
N VAL A 235 -2.77 -5.28 4.70
CA VAL A 235 -1.99 -5.20 5.93
C VAL A 235 -2.27 -3.82 6.53
N PRO A 236 -2.89 -3.71 7.73
CA PRO A 236 -3.17 -2.42 8.33
C PRO A 236 -1.86 -1.63 8.46
N GLN A 237 -1.82 -0.44 7.85
CA GLN A 237 -0.62 0.38 7.89
C GLN A 237 -0.53 1.11 9.23
N LEU A 238 0.66 1.14 9.81
CA LEU A 238 0.95 1.97 10.98
C LEU A 238 0.86 3.45 10.56
N PRO A 239 0.22 4.32 11.37
CA PRO A 239 0.20 5.76 11.12
C PRO A 239 1.61 6.34 10.96
N ASN A 240 1.76 7.40 10.17
CA ASN A 240 3.00 8.18 10.10
C ASN A 240 3.40 8.70 11.50
N GLY A 241 4.68 8.61 11.86
CA GLY A 241 5.20 9.04 13.16
C GLY A 241 4.93 8.07 14.31
N THR A 242 4.41 6.86 14.05
CA THR A 242 4.22 5.83 15.08
C THR A 242 5.57 5.49 15.71
N ILE A 243 5.66 5.54 17.04
CA ILE A 243 6.86 5.19 17.79
C ILE A 243 7.00 3.66 17.81
N LEU A 244 8.05 3.18 17.14
CA LEU A 244 8.39 1.76 17.06
C LEU A 244 9.37 1.35 18.17
N PHE A 245 10.18 2.30 18.64
CA PHE A 245 11.10 2.13 19.76
C PHE A 245 11.34 3.48 20.43
N SER A 246 11.51 3.48 21.75
CA SER A 246 12.01 4.61 22.53
C SER A 246 12.82 4.08 23.71
N GLY A 247 14.00 4.65 23.95
CA GLY A 247 14.91 4.24 25.00
C GLY A 247 16.35 4.64 24.69
N ALA A 248 17.30 4.27 25.53
CA ALA A 248 18.73 4.58 25.34
C ALA A 248 19.50 3.31 24.92
N ALA A 249 19.21 2.79 23.73
CA ALA A 249 19.89 1.58 23.22
C ALA A 249 21.26 1.94 22.64
N LYS A 250 22.29 1.20 23.05
CA LYS A 250 23.70 1.50 22.73
C LYS A 250 24.33 0.46 21.80
N SER A 251 23.93 -0.79 21.93
CA SER A 251 24.42 -1.89 21.10
C SER A 251 23.43 -3.04 21.10
N GLY A 252 23.56 -3.92 20.10
CA GLY A 252 22.74 -5.12 19.99
C GLY A 252 21.46 -4.93 19.18
N GLU A 253 20.59 -5.92 19.26
CA GLU A 253 19.33 -5.97 18.52
C GLU A 253 18.27 -5.07 19.16
N ILE A 254 17.73 -4.14 18.38
CA ILE A 254 16.61 -3.28 18.77
C ILE A 254 15.34 -3.85 18.15
N LYS A 255 14.45 -4.37 19.00
CA LYS A 255 13.13 -4.86 18.59
C LYS A 255 12.17 -3.70 18.38
N LEU A 256 11.45 -3.72 17.26
CA LEU A 256 10.50 -2.68 16.89
C LEU A 256 9.07 -3.13 17.21
N ALA A 257 8.36 -2.31 17.97
CA ALA A 257 6.99 -2.57 18.40
C ALA A 257 6.01 -2.38 17.22
N GLY A 258 5.07 -3.31 17.10
CA GLY A 258 3.96 -3.19 16.15
C GLY A 258 4.31 -3.41 14.68
N VAL A 259 5.57 -3.70 14.34
CA VAL A 259 6.01 -4.03 12.98
C VAL A 259 5.87 -5.54 12.72
N ASN A 260 5.50 -5.95 11.51
CA ASN A 260 5.51 -7.37 11.12
C ASN A 260 6.87 -7.80 10.54
N ASP A 261 7.11 -9.11 10.42
CA ASP A 261 8.43 -9.66 10.04
C ASP A 261 8.94 -9.17 8.68
N SER A 262 8.04 -8.69 7.82
CA SER A 262 8.35 -8.18 6.47
C SER A 262 8.25 -6.66 6.33
N PHE A 263 8.04 -5.92 7.43
CA PHE A 263 7.80 -4.47 7.42
C PHE A 263 6.66 -4.01 6.47
N ASN A 264 5.74 -4.93 6.12
CA ASN A 264 4.66 -4.68 5.18
C ASN A 264 3.66 -3.64 5.72
N ASN A 265 3.57 -3.50 7.04
CA ASN A 265 2.72 -2.54 7.72
C ASN A 265 3.38 -1.17 7.99
N VAL A 266 4.61 -0.95 7.52
CA VAL A 266 5.28 0.35 7.56
C VAL A 266 5.01 1.09 6.26
N GLY A 267 4.75 2.40 6.33
CA GLY A 267 4.46 3.27 5.18
C GLY A 267 5.62 3.40 4.19
N ASP A 268 6.34 4.52 4.20
CA ASP A 268 7.49 4.73 3.29
C ASP A 268 8.82 4.28 3.86
N GLY A 269 8.88 4.04 5.17
CA GLY A 269 10.09 3.59 5.85
C GLY A 269 10.10 3.89 7.35
N ILE A 270 11.28 3.79 7.96
CA ILE A 270 11.53 4.14 9.36
C ILE A 270 12.55 5.28 9.48
N ALA A 271 12.38 6.10 10.49
CA ALA A 271 13.27 7.19 10.88
C ALA A 271 13.95 6.82 12.21
N ILE A 272 15.28 6.75 12.22
CA ILE A 272 16.09 6.45 13.40
C ILE A 272 16.67 7.74 13.94
N TYR A 273 16.36 8.05 15.19
CA TYR A 273 16.85 9.21 15.91
C TYR A 273 17.98 8.81 16.85
N PHE A 274 19.12 9.46 16.68
CA PHE A 274 20.29 9.28 17.53
C PHE A 274 20.33 10.37 18.60
N ASN A 275 20.76 10.00 19.81
CA ASN A 275 21.07 10.96 20.86
C ASN A 275 22.33 11.73 20.44
N SER A 276 22.25 13.06 20.33
CA SER A 276 23.37 13.89 19.86
C SER A 276 24.49 14.07 20.88
N LYS A 277 24.31 13.62 22.13
CA LYS A 277 25.16 14.02 23.27
C LYS A 277 26.07 12.94 23.84
N THR A 278 26.11 11.72 23.29
CA THR A 278 26.86 10.64 23.97
C THR A 278 27.47 9.61 23.01
N LEU A 279 28.76 9.31 23.23
CA LEU A 279 29.57 8.32 22.53
C LEU A 279 30.23 7.41 23.56
N TYR A 280 29.93 6.11 23.54
CA TYR A 280 30.47 5.15 24.52
C TYR A 280 31.61 4.35 23.93
N VAL A 281 32.75 4.25 24.62
CA VAL A 281 33.95 3.54 24.11
C VAL A 281 33.96 2.05 24.49
N ASP A 282 33.37 1.67 25.61
CA ASP A 282 33.09 0.28 25.96
C ASP A 282 32.03 0.20 27.08
N ASN A 283 31.66 -1.01 27.51
CA ASN A 283 30.65 -1.23 28.56
C ASN A 283 31.07 -0.73 29.96
N ASN A 284 32.34 -0.40 30.18
CA ASN A 284 32.91 -0.06 31.49
C ASN A 284 33.35 1.42 31.59
N HIS A 285 33.59 2.10 30.47
CA HIS A 285 34.05 3.48 30.42
C HIS A 285 33.05 4.34 29.64
N LYS A 286 32.37 5.25 30.34
CA LYS A 286 31.49 6.24 29.70
C LYS A 286 32.29 7.47 29.35
N TYR A 287 32.26 7.88 28.09
CA TYR A 287 32.75 9.19 27.70
C TYR A 287 31.55 10.02 27.21
N HIS A 288 31.49 11.28 27.61
CA HIS A 288 30.43 12.19 27.18
C HIS A 288 31.06 13.22 26.26
N THR A 289 30.90 13.02 24.96
CA THR A 289 31.19 14.05 23.96
C THR A 289 29.97 14.22 23.05
N LEU A 290 29.80 15.42 22.50
CA LEU A 290 28.75 15.69 21.54
C LEU A 290 29.15 15.04 20.21
N ILE A 291 28.30 14.14 19.68
CA ILE A 291 28.59 13.46 18.42
C ILE A 291 28.73 14.48 17.28
N GLU A 292 27.97 15.57 17.35
CA GLU A 292 27.97 16.66 16.37
C GLU A 292 29.31 17.42 16.30
N ASP A 293 30.13 17.38 17.35
CA ASP A 293 31.47 17.97 17.35
C ASP A 293 32.49 17.12 16.58
N ILE A 294 32.16 15.85 16.31
CA ILE A 294 33.07 14.86 15.70
C ILE A 294 32.55 14.41 14.33
N PHE A 295 31.23 14.28 14.14
CA PHE A 295 30.61 13.82 12.89
C PHE A 295 29.40 14.65 12.50
N THR A 296 29.23 14.84 11.19
CA THR A 296 27.94 15.15 10.58
C THR A 296 27.38 13.90 9.91
N PHE A 297 26.12 13.59 10.22
CA PHE A 297 25.32 12.54 9.60
C PHE A 297 23.85 12.91 9.68
N SER A 298 22.99 12.23 8.91
CA SER A 298 21.55 12.49 8.93
C SER A 298 20.94 12.04 10.26
N ASN A 299 20.28 12.96 10.97
CA ASN A 299 19.50 12.68 12.17
C ASN A 299 18.14 13.42 12.07
N PRO A 300 17.01 12.71 11.85
CA PRO A 300 16.92 11.26 11.78
C PRO A 300 17.59 10.69 10.53
N LEU A 301 18.08 9.45 10.64
CA LEU A 301 18.41 8.63 9.49
C LEU A 301 17.13 8.02 8.94
N LEU A 302 16.83 8.27 7.67
CA LEU A 302 15.68 7.69 6.98
C LEU A 302 16.10 6.41 6.26
N ILE A 303 15.41 5.31 6.56
CA ILE A 303 15.56 4.03 5.86
C ILE A 303 14.27 3.78 5.11
N ALA A 304 14.36 3.75 3.77
CA ALA A 304 13.22 3.52 2.90
C ALA A 304 12.67 2.11 3.05
N LYS A 305 11.38 1.91 2.78
CA LYS A 305 10.72 0.60 2.84
C LYS A 305 11.39 -0.45 1.96
N ALA A 306 11.88 -0.06 0.79
CA ALA A 306 12.64 -0.95 -0.10
C ALA A 306 13.98 -1.43 0.50
N ASP A 307 14.46 -0.77 1.55
CA ASP A 307 15.67 -1.09 2.30
C ASP A 307 15.39 -1.87 3.60
N LEU A 308 14.12 -2.08 3.97
CA LEU A 308 13.71 -2.86 5.13
C LEU A 308 13.57 -4.36 4.81
N LEU A 309 14.60 -4.92 4.18
CA LEU A 309 14.67 -6.33 3.84
C LEU A 309 15.53 -7.06 4.88
N ALA A 310 15.06 -8.22 5.35
CA ALA A 310 15.83 -9.04 6.29
C ALA A 310 17.25 -9.31 5.77
N ASP A 311 18.22 -9.23 6.68
CA ASP A 311 19.66 -9.35 6.46
C ASP A 311 20.31 -8.25 5.60
N LYS A 312 19.55 -7.24 5.15
CA LYS A 312 20.15 -6.10 4.45
C LYS A 312 21.03 -5.29 5.39
N GLN A 313 22.23 -4.99 4.95
CA GLN A 313 23.16 -4.09 5.63
C GLN A 313 23.14 -2.72 4.95
N LEU A 314 23.03 -1.68 5.75
CA LEU A 314 23.02 -0.29 5.32
C LEU A 314 24.18 0.44 5.96
N GLU A 315 25.02 1.04 5.12
CA GLU A 315 26.11 1.88 5.55
C GLU A 315 25.59 3.23 6.05
N LEU A 316 26.02 3.63 7.24
CA LEU A 316 25.84 4.96 7.77
C LEU A 316 26.86 5.91 7.17
N LYS A 317 26.39 6.77 6.27
CA LYS A 317 27.21 7.84 5.71
C LYS A 317 27.47 8.91 6.77
N MET A 318 28.64 8.86 7.38
CA MET A 318 29.11 9.83 8.36
C MET A 318 30.30 10.60 7.78
N LYS A 319 30.24 11.93 7.88
CA LYS A 319 31.36 12.82 7.57
C LYS A 319 31.98 13.29 8.87
N ALA A 320 33.17 12.82 9.16
CA ALA A 320 33.94 13.30 10.30
C ALA A 320 34.46 14.72 10.08
N HIS A 321 34.55 15.50 11.15
CA HIS A 321 35.14 16.83 11.14
C HIS A 321 36.66 16.74 11.29
N GLU A 322 37.38 17.59 10.57
CA GLU A 322 38.80 17.80 10.84
C GLU A 322 38.94 18.60 12.13
N ILE A 323 39.26 17.92 13.23
CA ILE A 323 39.49 18.59 14.51
C ILE A 323 40.95 19.08 14.51
N SER A 324 41.19 20.27 13.97
CA SER A 324 42.49 20.94 14.06
C SER A 324 42.61 21.60 15.44
N THR A 325 43.33 20.95 16.36
CA THR A 325 43.93 21.52 17.60
C THR A 325 43.09 22.54 18.37
N GLY A 326 42.53 22.15 19.53
CA GLY A 326 42.01 23.11 20.52
C GLY A 326 40.72 22.71 21.22
N LEU A 327 40.02 21.66 20.76
CA LEU A 327 38.95 21.05 21.53
C LEU A 327 39.57 20.15 22.58
N ALA A 328 39.50 20.58 23.85
CA ALA A 328 39.69 19.67 24.96
C ALA A 328 38.57 18.63 24.87
N CYS A 329 38.88 17.44 24.35
CA CYS A 329 38.04 16.27 24.58
C CYS A 329 38.13 16.00 26.08
N HIS A 330 37.17 16.52 26.85
CA HIS A 330 37.08 16.22 28.26
C HIS A 330 36.60 14.78 28.40
N VAL A 331 37.54 13.93 28.71
CA VAL A 331 37.33 12.51 28.92
C VAL A 331 37.13 12.32 30.41
N TRP A 332 35.86 12.20 30.79
CA TRP A 332 35.48 11.80 32.14
C TRP A 332 35.44 10.28 32.19
N SER A 333 36.11 9.68 33.17
CA SER A 333 35.88 8.28 33.52
C SER A 333 34.99 8.25 34.76
N ASP A 334 33.88 7.50 34.69
CA ASP A 334 32.88 7.36 35.76
C ASP A 334 33.35 6.41 36.88
N ASP A 335 34.65 6.10 36.94
CA ASP A 335 35.21 5.34 38.03
C ASP A 335 35.19 6.20 39.29
N SER A 336 34.75 5.59 40.40
CA SER A 336 34.64 6.13 41.77
C SER A 336 35.87 6.87 42.35
N SER A 337 36.92 7.08 41.55
CA SER A 337 38.12 7.86 41.86
C SER A 337 38.19 9.25 41.20
N ASN A 338 37.17 9.70 40.45
CA ASN A 338 37.09 11.07 39.92
C ASN A 338 38.39 11.52 39.21
N LYS A 339 39.01 10.60 38.45
CA LYS A 339 40.21 10.91 37.67
C LYS A 339 39.77 11.40 36.30
N THR A 340 39.90 12.70 36.08
CA THR A 340 39.97 13.28 34.74
C THR A 340 41.20 12.71 34.05
N ILE A 341 40.99 11.96 32.98
CA ILE A 341 42.07 11.69 32.03
C ILE A 341 42.03 12.87 31.06
N ASP A 342 42.78 13.92 31.38
CA ASP A 342 43.06 14.94 30.38
C ASP A 342 43.93 14.29 29.31
N PHE A 343 43.36 14.11 28.12
CA PHE A 343 44.17 14.01 26.91
C PHE A 343 44.84 15.37 26.77
N GLY A 344 46.05 15.46 27.34
CA GLY A 344 46.79 16.71 27.47
C GLY A 344 46.78 17.51 26.18
N VAL A 345 46.87 18.84 26.32
CA VAL A 345 46.93 19.81 25.22
C VAL A 345 48.15 19.52 24.34
N GLY A 346 47.98 18.60 23.42
CA GLY A 346 48.99 18.08 22.52
C GLY A 346 48.31 17.79 21.19
N ASN A 347 49.04 18.02 20.10
CA ASN A 347 48.56 17.93 18.72
C ASN A 347 48.09 16.51 18.39
N THR A 348 46.90 16.12 18.84
CA THR A 348 46.25 14.87 18.49
C THR A 348 45.45 15.15 17.24
N ILE A 349 45.82 14.53 16.14
CA ILE A 349 45.05 14.58 14.91
C ILE A 349 44.08 13.43 14.98
N ILE A 350 42.80 13.73 15.21
CA ILE A 350 41.74 12.74 15.05
C ILE A 350 41.53 12.61 13.54
N ALA A 351 42.23 11.65 12.94
CA ALA A 351 42.08 11.27 11.55
C ALA A 351 41.06 10.11 11.48
N PRO A 352 39.81 10.37 11.07
CA PRO A 352 38.79 9.34 11.00
C PRO A 352 39.17 8.29 9.95
N ILE A 353 39.60 7.10 10.36
CA ILE A 353 39.49 5.94 9.48
C ILE A 353 38.02 5.53 9.50
N GLN A 354 37.32 5.80 8.39
CA GLN A 354 35.98 5.30 8.15
C GLN A 354 36.03 3.77 8.10
N LYS A 355 35.80 3.10 9.23
CA LYS A 355 35.19 1.78 9.19
C LYS A 355 33.70 2.01 9.33
N GLU A 356 33.01 1.72 8.23
CA GLU A 356 31.57 1.88 7.99
C GLU A 356 30.75 1.42 9.20
N ALA A 357 30.06 2.35 9.86
CA ALA A 357 29.03 1.97 10.81
C ALA A 357 27.85 1.44 10.01
N ASN A 358 27.32 0.29 10.41
CA ASN A 358 26.35 -0.46 9.64
C ASN A 358 25.09 -0.73 10.45
N ILE A 359 23.95 -0.63 9.79
CA ILE A 359 22.67 -1.10 10.30
C ILE A 359 22.32 -2.38 9.56
N LYS A 360 22.19 -3.49 10.29
CA LYS A 360 21.66 -4.73 9.73
C LYS A 360 20.18 -4.84 10.06
N ILE A 361 19.33 -4.88 9.05
CA ILE A 361 17.90 -5.12 9.22
C ILE A 361 17.66 -6.61 9.49
N THR A 362 16.78 -6.90 10.45
CA THR A 362 16.35 -8.25 10.82
C THR A 362 14.82 -8.29 10.88
N ASN A 363 14.22 -9.45 11.14
CA ASN A 363 12.75 -9.57 11.17
C ASN A 363 12.18 -8.74 12.33
N SER A 364 11.44 -7.67 12.00
CA SER A 364 10.86 -6.73 12.98
C SER A 364 11.87 -6.11 13.97
N SER A 365 13.15 -6.10 13.62
CA SER A 365 14.22 -5.55 14.42
C SER A 365 15.35 -5.04 13.54
N PHE A 366 16.35 -4.42 14.15
CA PHE A 366 17.63 -4.21 13.48
C PHE A 366 18.77 -4.30 14.49
N ILE A 367 19.96 -4.59 13.99
CA ILE A 367 21.20 -4.63 14.74
C ILE A 367 22.02 -3.43 14.32
N PHE A 368 22.40 -2.62 15.31
CA PHE A 368 23.27 -1.47 15.11
C PHE A 368 24.71 -1.83 15.43
N SER A 369 25.65 -1.58 14.51
CA SER A 369 27.08 -1.80 14.76
C SER A 369 27.77 -0.55 15.31
N ASN A 370 28.79 -0.76 16.13
CA ASN A 370 29.66 0.32 16.63
C ASN A 370 30.37 1.05 15.47
N VAL A 371 30.64 2.34 15.67
CA VAL A 371 31.51 3.20 14.87
C VAL A 371 32.95 3.00 15.34
N ASN A 372 33.90 2.68 14.46
CA ASN A 372 35.32 2.68 14.85
C ASN A 372 35.94 4.03 14.54
N LEU A 373 36.70 4.58 15.49
CA LEU A 373 37.56 5.73 15.26
C LEU A 373 39.02 5.36 15.41
N MET A 374 39.84 5.89 14.50
CA MET A 374 41.27 5.94 14.68
C MET A 374 41.64 7.33 15.18
N THR A 375 42.48 7.41 16.20
CA THR A 375 43.14 8.65 16.62
C THR A 375 44.64 8.50 16.43
N SER A 376 45.25 9.44 15.72
CA SER A 376 46.69 9.47 15.53
C SER A 376 47.29 10.42 16.57
N LEU A 377 48.10 9.86 17.46
CA LEU A 377 48.83 10.62 18.47
C LEU A 377 49.99 11.38 17.83
N ALA A 378 50.42 12.47 18.47
CA ALA A 378 51.55 13.29 18.03
C ALA A 378 52.88 12.52 17.87
N ASN A 379 53.00 11.35 18.51
CA ASN A 379 54.15 10.45 18.39
C ASN A 379 54.04 9.47 17.20
N GLY A 380 53.03 9.62 16.34
CA GLY A 380 52.77 8.77 15.19
C GLY A 380 52.12 7.42 15.51
N THR A 381 51.63 7.22 16.74
CA THR A 381 50.90 6.01 17.12
C THR A 381 49.42 6.14 16.80
N ASP A 382 48.86 5.17 16.10
CA ASP A 382 47.43 5.08 15.84
C ASP A 382 46.73 4.26 16.94
N LEU A 383 45.64 4.80 17.48
CA LEU A 383 44.77 4.15 18.45
C LEU A 383 43.39 3.91 17.82
N PHE A 384 42.96 2.66 17.81
CA PHE A 384 41.61 2.28 17.36
C PHE A 384 40.68 2.16 18.57
N THR A 385 39.55 2.83 18.49
CA THR A 385 38.55 2.84 19.56
C THR A 385 37.17 2.61 18.95
N ASP A 386 36.47 1.58 19.43
CA ASP A 386 35.06 1.34 19.10
C ASP A 386 34.18 2.34 19.85
N PHE A 387 33.15 2.86 19.19
CA PHE A 387 32.16 3.74 19.77
C PHE A 387 30.74 3.28 19.46
N ALA A 388 29.87 3.27 20.46
CA ALA A 388 28.44 3.05 20.26
C ALA A 388 27.71 4.39 20.09
N LEU A 389 26.92 4.53 19.01
CA LEU A 389 25.90 5.57 18.92
C LEU A 389 24.67 5.15 19.72
N GLU A 390 24.15 6.05 20.55
CA GLU A 390 22.93 5.79 21.30
C GLU A 390 21.71 6.15 20.45
N ILE A 391 20.81 5.20 20.24
CA ILE A 391 19.52 5.39 19.56
C ILE A 391 18.49 5.77 20.62
N ASP A 392 17.86 6.93 20.44
CA ASP A 392 16.83 7.48 21.34
C ASP A 392 15.43 7.00 20.96
N LYS A 393 15.15 6.98 19.65
CA LYS A 393 13.80 6.73 19.13
C LYS A 393 13.84 6.19 17.72
N VAL A 394 12.87 5.35 17.38
CA VAL A 394 12.59 4.94 16.00
C VAL A 394 11.11 5.18 15.71
N THR A 395 10.79 5.81 14.58
CA THR A 395 9.40 6.04 14.15
C THR A 395 9.16 5.61 12.71
N THR A 396 7.90 5.40 12.33
CA THR A 396 7.52 5.33 10.90
C THR A 396 7.58 6.72 10.26
N TYR A 397 7.76 6.77 8.93
CA TYR A 397 7.57 8.01 8.15
C TYR A 397 6.78 7.80 6.85
N THR A 398 6.27 8.91 6.29
CA THR A 398 5.66 9.01 4.95
C THR A 398 6.10 10.34 4.34
N ASN A 399 6.54 10.33 3.08
CA ASN A 399 7.00 11.49 2.32
C ASN A 399 5.86 12.27 1.66
#